data_AF-A0A9J9BE72-F1
#
_entry.id   AF-A0A9J9BE72-F1
#
_cell.length_a   1.000
_cell.length_b   1.000
_cell.length_c   1.000
_cell.angle_alpha   90.00
_cell.angle_beta   90.00
_cell.angle_gamma   90.00
#
_symmetry.space_group_name_H-M   'P 1'
#
loop_
_entity.id
_entity.type
_entity.pdbx_description
1 polymer ?
#
loop_
_entity_poly.entity_id
_entity_poly.type
_entity_poly.pdbx_seq_one_letter_code
_entity_poly.pdbx_strand_id
1 'polypeptide(L)'
;MCFAGPTIAVDAHIFSVSNRIKIAMGKNVDLAEQNQLKVVPAEFKVDVHDWLILHDRYICMARQPRCGACVIEDLCEFKDKTE
;
A
#
# COMPACT_ATOMS: atom_id res chain seq x y z
N MET A 1 -17.62 10.77 16.39
CA MET A 1 -17.66 9.38 16.88
C MET A 1 -17.99 8.50 15.69
N CYS A 2 -17.02 7.71 15.21
CA CYS A 2 -17.30 6.62 14.28
C CYS A 2 -16.64 5.37 14.85
N PHE A 3 -17.49 4.47 15.33
CA PHE A 3 -17.14 3.13 15.77
C PHE A 3 -16.92 2.30 14.50
N ALA A 4 -15.68 2.19 14.05
CA ALA A 4 -15.29 1.14 13.12
C ALA A 4 -14.26 0.29 13.87
N GLY A 5 -14.50 -1.02 13.94
CA GLY A 5 -13.53 -1.96 14.53
C GLY A 5 -12.17 -1.87 13.82
N PRO A 6 -11.15 -2.62 14.26
CA PRO A 6 -9.82 -2.63 13.65
C PRO A 6 -9.85 -3.35 12.29
N THR A 7 -10.66 -2.84 11.37
CA THR A 7 -10.75 -3.26 9.98
C THR A 7 -9.88 -2.27 9.21
N ILE A 8 -8.78 -2.76 8.63
CA ILE A 8 -8.01 -1.95 7.68
C ILE A 8 -8.92 -1.79 6.46
N ALA A 9 -9.51 -0.61 6.27
CA ALA A 9 -10.14 -0.31 5.01
C ALA A 9 -9.05 -0.28 3.94
N VAL A 10 -9.03 -1.31 3.08
CA VAL A 10 -8.15 -1.31 1.90
C VAL A 10 -8.82 -0.47 0.82
N ASP A 11 -8.40 0.78 0.74
CA ASP A 11 -8.78 1.68 -0.34
C ASP A 11 -8.04 1.34 -1.64
N ALA A 12 -8.58 1.81 -2.77
CA ALA A 12 -8.02 1.55 -4.10
C ALA A 12 -6.54 1.98 -4.24
N HIS A 13 -6.12 3.02 -3.52
CA HIS A 13 -4.73 3.47 -3.46
C HIS A 13 -3.82 2.42 -2.81
N ILE A 14 -4.25 1.89 -1.66
CA ILE A 14 -3.52 0.86 -0.93
C ILE A 14 -3.45 -0.42 -1.76
N PHE A 15 -4.53 -0.77 -2.45
CA PHE A 15 -4.56 -1.91 -3.36
C PHE A 15 -3.57 -1.75 -4.54
N SER A 16 -3.52 -0.57 -5.16
CA SER A 16 -2.60 -0.26 -6.25
C SER A 16 -1.14 -0.37 -5.81
N VAL A 17 -0.80 0.33 -4.72
CA VAL A 17 0.55 0.36 -4.16
C VAL A 17 0.97 -1.05 -3.69
N SER A 18 0.09 -1.78 -3.00
CA SER A 18 0.38 -3.13 -2.49
C SER A 18 0.64 -4.15 -3.60
N ASN A 19 -0.06 -4.03 -4.74
CA ASN A 19 0.22 -4.87 -5.91
C ASN A 19 1.53 -4.46 -6.61
N ARG A 20 1.88 -3.18 -6.64
CA ARG A 20 3.15 -2.70 -7.23
C ARG A 20 4.37 -3.17 -6.43
N ILE A 21 4.32 -3.03 -5.11
CA ILE A 21 5.39 -3.45 -4.19
C ILE A 21 5.33 -4.94 -3.83
N LYS A 22 4.29 -5.66 -4.30
CA LYS A 22 4.01 -7.08 -4.03
C LYS A 22 3.89 -7.48 -2.55
N ILE A 23 3.62 -6.54 -1.64
CA ILE A 23 3.47 -6.83 -0.20
C ILE A 23 2.17 -7.59 0.10
N ALA A 24 1.08 -7.26 -0.59
CA ALA A 24 -0.22 -7.91 -0.42
C ALA A 24 -0.90 -8.06 -1.78
N MET A 25 -0.42 -9.02 -2.58
CA MET A 25 -1.05 -9.34 -3.86
C MET A 25 -2.44 -9.95 -3.63
N GLY A 26 -3.44 -9.40 -4.29
CA GLY A 26 -4.81 -9.89 -4.23
C GLY A 26 -5.51 -9.66 -5.56
N LYS A 27 -6.23 -10.68 -6.05
CA LYS A 27 -7.05 -10.53 -7.27
C LYS A 27 -8.27 -9.64 -7.03
N ASN A 28 -8.77 -9.61 -5.79
CA ASN A 28 -9.92 -8.84 -5.35
C ASN A 28 -9.53 -8.02 -4.11
N VAL A 29 -10.27 -6.93 -3.87
CA VAL A 29 -10.08 -6.06 -2.69
C VAL A 29 -10.14 -6.86 -1.38
N ASP A 30 -11.11 -7.78 -1.27
CA ASP A 30 -11.30 -8.62 -0.07
C ASP A 30 -10.06 -9.52 0.22
N LEU A 31 -9.49 -10.14 -0.82
CA LEU A 31 -8.29 -10.97 -0.69
C LEU A 31 -7.06 -10.12 -0.36
N ALA A 32 -6.95 -8.94 -0.95
CA ALA A 32 -5.87 -8.01 -0.64
C ALA A 32 -5.95 -7.54 0.81
N GLU A 33 -7.15 -7.21 1.31
CA GLU A 33 -7.38 -6.85 2.71
C GLU A 33 -6.98 -7.97 3.66
N GLN A 34 -7.42 -9.21 3.41
CA GLN A 34 -7.04 -10.35 4.25
C GLN A 34 -5.52 -10.59 4.26
N ASN A 35 -4.85 -10.46 3.11
CA ASN A 35 -3.41 -10.60 3.03
C ASN A 35 -2.70 -9.46 3.76
N GLN A 36 -3.19 -8.24 3.62
CA GLN A 36 -2.62 -7.07 4.28
C GLN A 36 -2.80 -7.12 5.79
N LEU A 37 -3.95 -7.62 6.27
CA LEU A 37 -4.20 -7.89 7.70
C LEU A 37 -3.27 -8.96 8.29
N LYS A 38 -2.76 -9.88 7.46
CA LYS A 38 -1.80 -10.93 7.86
C LYS A 38 -0.35 -10.44 7.83
N VAL A 39 -0.01 -9.58 6.87
CA VAL A 39 1.37 -9.08 6.69
C VAL A 39 1.65 -7.88 7.58
N VAL A 40 0.65 -7.00 7.79
CA VAL A 40 0.79 -5.78 8.61
C VAL A 40 0.43 -6.07 10.07
N PRO A 41 1.35 -5.83 11.03
CA PRO A 41 1.06 -5.99 12.45
C PRO A 41 -0.06 -5.06 12.92
N ALA A 42 -0.85 -5.51 13.90
CA ALA A 42 -2.01 -4.77 14.42
C ALA A 42 -1.70 -3.32 14.87
N GLU A 43 -0.50 -3.10 15.43
CA GLU A 43 -0.03 -1.81 15.92
C GLU A 43 0.07 -0.76 14.79
N PHE A 44 0.45 -1.16 13.58
CA PHE A 44 0.65 -0.25 12.46
C PHE A 44 -0.58 -0.14 11.54
N LYS A 45 -1.68 -0.82 11.83
CA LYS A 45 -2.85 -0.91 10.92
C LYS A 45 -3.51 0.44 10.65
N VAL A 46 -3.49 1.33 11.63
CA VAL A 46 -4.06 2.68 11.50
C VAL A 46 -3.10 3.58 10.74
N ASP A 47 -1.83 3.62 11.15
CA ASP A 47 -0.84 4.51 10.54
C ASP A 47 -0.43 4.09 9.12
N VAL A 48 -0.38 2.79 8.83
CA VAL A 48 0.00 2.28 7.50
C VAL A 48 -0.97 2.75 6.43
N HIS A 49 -2.25 2.92 6.78
CA HIS A 49 -3.25 3.41 5.84
C HIS A 49 -2.89 4.83 5.36
N ASP A 50 -2.67 5.74 6.29
CA ASP A 50 -2.29 7.12 5.99
C ASP A 50 -0.93 7.19 5.27
N TRP A 51 0.05 6.40 5.71
CA TRP A 51 1.37 6.34 5.07
C TRP A 51 1.30 5.87 3.62
N LEU A 52 0.55 4.80 3.33
CA LEU A 52 0.44 4.28 1.98
C LEU A 52 -0.36 5.23 1.07
N ILE A 53 -1.37 5.92 1.59
CA ILE A 53 -2.10 6.95 0.82
C ILE A 53 -1.19 8.12 0.46
N LEU A 54 -0.44 8.65 1.43
CA LEU A 54 0.52 9.72 1.17
C LEU A 54 1.59 9.24 0.17
N HIS A 55 2.08 8.02 0.34
CA HIS A 55 3.09 7.45 -0.53
C HIS A 55 2.58 7.29 -1.98
N ASP A 56 1.38 6.75 -2.19
CA ASP A 56 0.77 6.63 -3.54
C ASP A 56 0.58 8.00 -4.20
N ARG A 57 0.15 9.01 -3.42
CA ARG A 57 -0.11 10.36 -3.94
C ARG A 57 1.14 11.17 -4.27
N TYR A 58 2.23 11.00 -3.52
CA TYR A 58 3.44 11.83 -3.67
C TYR A 58 4.63 11.10 -4.30
N ILE A 59 4.74 9.79 -4.11
CA ILE A 59 5.89 8.98 -4.55
C ILE A 59 5.45 8.00 -5.64
N CYS A 60 4.60 7.03 -5.31
CA CYS A 60 4.22 5.93 -6.19
C CYS A 60 3.02 6.27 -7.09
N MET A 61 3.05 7.44 -7.72
CA MET A 61 1.94 7.93 -8.53
C MET A 61 1.61 7.01 -9.71
N ALA A 62 0.34 6.96 -10.10
CA ALA A 62 -0.14 6.06 -11.14
C ALA A 62 0.54 6.27 -12.50
N ARG A 63 0.79 7.53 -12.87
CA ARG A 63 1.30 7.94 -14.19
C ARG A 63 2.82 8.09 -14.26
N GLN A 64 3.45 8.54 -13.18
CA GLN A 64 4.90 8.79 -13.13
C GLN A 64 5.39 8.52 -11.70
N PRO A 65 5.69 7.26 -11.35
CA PRO A 65 6.22 6.94 -10.03
C PRO A 65 7.63 7.53 -9.89
N ARG A 66 7.90 8.17 -8.76
CA ARG A 66 9.22 8.71 -8.42
C ARG A 66 10.01 7.65 -7.67
N CYS A 67 10.49 6.62 -8.37
CA CYS A 67 11.18 5.52 -7.71
C CYS A 67 12.52 5.97 -7.12
N GLY A 68 13.26 6.89 -7.75
CA GLY A 68 14.53 7.39 -7.20
C GLY A 68 14.42 8.18 -5.90
N ALA A 69 13.21 8.68 -5.56
CA ALA A 69 12.93 9.35 -4.28
C ALA A 69 12.20 8.43 -3.27
N CYS A 70 12.00 7.16 -3.62
CA CYS A 70 11.21 6.23 -2.83
C CYS A 70 12.06 5.59 -1.73
N VAL A 71 11.59 5.67 -0.48
CA VAL A 71 12.28 5.07 0.68
C VAL A 71 12.30 3.53 0.64
N ILE A 72 11.36 2.92 -0.10
CA ILE A 72 11.23 1.47 -0.24
C ILE A 72 11.66 1.00 -1.64
N GLU A 73 12.43 1.80 -2.37
CA GLU A 73 12.87 1.45 -3.73
C GLU A 73 13.60 0.10 -3.76
N ASP A 74 14.48 -0.15 -2.79
CA ASP A 74 15.30 -1.36 -2.69
C ASP A 74 14.45 -2.61 -2.47
N LEU A 75 13.33 -2.46 -1.75
CA LEU A 75 12.39 -3.53 -1.42
C LEU A 75 11.28 -3.68 -2.47
N CYS A 76 11.11 -2.68 -3.33
CA CYS A 76 10.07 -2.66 -4.33
C CYS A 76 10.46 -3.55 -5.53
N GLU A 77 9.67 -4.60 -5.78
CA GLU A 77 9.83 -5.50 -6.93
C GLU A 77 9.16 -4.99 -8.23
N PHE A 78 8.88 -3.70 -8.32
CA PHE A 78 8.32 -3.10 -9.53
C PHE A 78 9.36 -3.12 -10.67
N LYS A 79 8.95 -3.56 -11.87
CA LYS A 79 9.85 -3.76 -13.02
C LYS A 79 10.17 -2.48 -13.80
N ASP A 80 9.23 -1.54 -13.86
CA ASP A 80 9.34 -0.26 -14.58
C ASP A 80 9.72 0.87 -13.61
N LYS A 81 10.82 0.70 -12.87
CA LYS A 81 11.30 1.77 -11.98
C LYS A 81 11.73 2.96 -12.83
N THR A 82 11.10 4.11 -12.56
CA THR A 82 11.45 5.38 -13.20
C THR A 82 12.23 6.21 -12.19
N GLU A 83 13.39 6.74 -12.60
CA GLU A 83 14.25 7.60 -11.76
C GLU A 83 13.51 8.87 -11.31
#